data_AF-V6KVZ7-F1
#
_entry.id   AF-V6KVZ7-F1
#
_cell.length_a   1.000
_cell.length_b   1.000
_cell.length_c   1.000
_cell.angle_alpha   90.00
_cell.angle_beta   90.00
_cell.angle_gamma   90.00
#
_symmetry.space_group_name_H-M   'P 1'
#
loop_
_entity.id
_entity.type
_entity.pdbx_description
1 polymer ?
#
loop_
_entity_poly.entity_id
_entity_poly.type
_entity_poly.pdbx_seq_one_letter_code
_entity_poly.pdbx_strand_id
1 'polypeptide(L)'
;MPDFTALLQLDVAGLESFADEWATVHRKLKEARTGFHDDVVVPLHEDHWRGEGGAAAQDYCDRVQMDIDALGEEVRALRRFLDREADGATGRGGVKGLEGLKLRAEGLQQEALNEGMTITDSGKVEWSVMYDPDDPDSAKMLDERRETANSLEKQVRKLLDAAAEDDAWLAESLKVIFGTVANFETENRKFGIVEPTAQDRKVHNQLNNVAAYFASMKGWPTAAGLVRHYLDGSGKPVEVEPQQMMDEIPAFRKDVDGTLENDVRTRGDGPFTTEWSSTAPDPADGDRSMEWYYALNHFQYRLVGEKEGDEITYHVEVQKRYDWGTPSEHRATVSGGGPGPFGMDLEQADIAHLHSSGMARDFDVAGSSEEMTARS
;
A
#
# COMPACT_ATOMS: atom_id res chain seq x y z
N MET A 1 15.67 -17.75 -1.58
CA MET A 1 16.04 -18.32 -0.27
C MET A 1 17.51 -18.04 -0.06
N PRO A 2 17.85 -17.11 0.84
CA PRO A 2 19.23 -16.78 1.17
C PRO A 2 19.93 -17.98 1.80
N ASP A 3 21.21 -18.15 1.49
CA ASP A 3 22.06 -19.18 2.09
C ASP A 3 22.76 -18.67 3.36
N PHE A 4 23.36 -19.58 4.14
CA PHE A 4 23.94 -19.23 5.44
C PHE A 4 25.13 -18.26 5.33
N THR A 5 25.95 -18.42 4.28
CA THR A 5 27.12 -17.55 4.05
C THR A 5 26.70 -16.14 3.63
N ALA A 6 25.63 -16.02 2.85
CA ALA A 6 25.05 -14.73 2.47
C ALA A 6 24.58 -13.94 3.70
N LEU A 7 24.03 -14.60 4.73
CA LEU A 7 23.65 -13.94 5.98
C LEU A 7 24.86 -13.41 6.77
N LEU A 8 25.97 -14.15 6.80
CA LEU A 8 27.21 -13.73 7.46
C LEU A 8 27.85 -12.53 6.74
N GLN A 9 27.75 -12.51 5.40
CA GLN A 9 28.33 -11.46 4.55
C GLN A 9 27.43 -10.24 4.39
N LEU A 10 26.24 -10.24 4.98
CA LEU A 10 25.27 -9.15 4.85
C LEU A 10 25.86 -7.84 5.38
N ASP A 11 25.94 -6.84 4.50
CA ASP A 11 26.46 -5.51 4.85
C ASP A 11 25.33 -4.60 5.36
N VAL A 12 24.91 -4.85 6.59
CA VAL A 12 23.87 -4.05 7.26
C VAL A 12 24.29 -2.60 7.42
N ALA A 13 25.56 -2.34 7.76
CA ALA A 13 26.10 -0.99 7.88
C ALA A 13 26.09 -0.23 6.54
N GLY A 14 26.30 -0.94 5.43
CA GLY A 14 26.12 -0.40 4.08
C GLY A 14 24.68 0.02 3.79
N LEU A 15 23.68 -0.75 4.25
CA LEU A 15 22.25 -0.41 4.11
C LEU A 15 21.87 0.81 4.96
N GLU A 16 22.38 0.93 6.18
CA GLU A 16 22.19 2.12 7.03
C GLU A 16 22.84 3.36 6.39
N SER A 17 24.07 3.22 5.90
CA SER A 17 24.77 4.30 5.21
C SER A 17 24.02 4.74 3.95
N PHE A 18 23.46 3.79 3.20
CA PHE A 18 22.62 4.08 2.05
C PHE A 18 21.33 4.82 2.47
N ALA A 19 20.66 4.41 3.55
CA ALA A 19 19.49 5.12 4.08
C ALA A 19 19.82 6.59 4.48
N ASP A 20 21.00 6.82 5.06
CA ASP A 20 21.51 8.16 5.38
C ASP A 20 21.80 9.00 4.12
N GLU A 21 22.36 8.40 3.08
CA GLU A 21 22.54 9.07 1.78
C GLU A 21 21.19 9.50 1.18
N TRP A 22 20.16 8.66 1.28
CA TRP A 22 18.81 9.02 0.87
C TRP A 22 18.18 10.12 1.73
N ALA A 23 18.56 10.27 3.01
CA ALA A 23 18.18 11.43 3.80
C ALA A 23 18.72 12.73 3.20
N THR A 24 19.93 12.69 2.62
CA THR A 24 20.51 13.83 1.91
C THR A 24 19.78 14.12 0.60
N VAL A 25 19.40 13.09 -0.16
CA VAL A 25 18.58 13.24 -1.38
C VAL A 25 17.22 13.87 -1.04
N HIS A 26 16.53 13.35 -0.02
CA HIS A 26 15.26 13.89 0.46
C HIS A 26 15.36 15.38 0.81
N ARG A 27 16.42 15.77 1.53
CA ARG A 27 16.67 17.17 1.90
C ARG A 27 16.86 18.05 0.67
N LYS A 28 17.69 17.62 -0.29
CA LYS A 28 17.91 18.37 -1.54
C LYS A 28 16.64 18.50 -2.37
N LEU A 29 15.83 17.46 -2.42
CA LEU A 29 14.55 17.48 -3.13
C LEU A 29 13.57 18.45 -2.46
N LYS A 30 13.51 18.48 -1.12
CA LYS A 30 12.74 19.47 -0.37
C LYS A 30 13.23 20.90 -0.61
N GLU A 31 14.55 21.12 -0.63
CA GLU A 31 15.13 22.43 -0.96
C GLU A 31 14.75 22.87 -2.38
N ALA A 32 14.84 21.96 -3.38
CA ALA A 32 14.43 22.23 -4.75
C ALA A 32 12.93 22.51 -4.88
N ARG A 33 12.10 21.76 -4.15
CA ARG A 33 10.64 21.95 -4.06
C ARG A 33 10.29 23.32 -3.52
N THR A 34 10.88 23.72 -2.39
CA THR A 34 10.67 25.03 -1.78
C THR A 34 11.11 26.14 -2.72
N GLY A 35 12.30 26.03 -3.33
CA GLY A 35 12.77 27.02 -4.31
C GLY A 35 11.84 27.14 -5.52
N PHE A 36 11.38 26.02 -6.09
CA PHE A 36 10.44 26.06 -7.21
C PHE A 36 9.09 26.67 -6.81
N HIS A 37 8.57 26.34 -5.63
CA HIS A 37 7.32 26.91 -5.15
C HIS A 37 7.43 28.43 -4.94
N ASP A 38 8.47 28.88 -4.21
CA ASP A 38 8.63 30.27 -3.81
C ASP A 38 9.05 31.16 -4.98
N ASP A 39 9.92 30.68 -5.88
CA ASP A 39 10.49 31.48 -6.97
C ASP A 39 9.66 31.41 -8.27
N VAL A 40 8.82 30.38 -8.44
CA VAL A 40 8.06 30.16 -9.68
C VAL A 40 6.56 30.14 -9.43
N VAL A 41 6.07 29.23 -8.59
CA VAL A 41 4.62 29.00 -8.41
C VAL A 41 3.95 30.21 -7.77
N VAL A 42 4.47 30.71 -6.65
CA VAL A 42 3.91 31.88 -5.94
C VAL A 42 3.83 33.11 -6.86
N PRO A 43 4.92 33.55 -7.54
CA PRO A 43 4.86 34.68 -8.45
C PRO A 43 3.90 34.50 -9.63
N LEU A 44 3.72 33.27 -10.12
CA LEU A 44 2.76 32.95 -11.18
C LEU A 44 1.31 33.08 -10.69
N HIS A 45 1.01 32.64 -9.47
CA HIS A 45 -0.33 32.71 -8.86
C HIS A 45 -0.69 34.08 -8.29
N GLU A 46 0.28 34.93 -7.97
CA GLU A 46 0.08 36.33 -7.57
C GLU A 46 -0.36 37.26 -8.72
N ASP A 47 -0.90 36.69 -9.80
CA ASP A 47 -1.65 37.41 -10.84
C ASP A 47 -0.78 38.36 -11.69
N HIS A 48 0.53 38.14 -11.69
CA HIS A 48 1.52 38.93 -12.46
C HIS A 48 1.48 38.65 -13.98
N TRP A 49 0.92 37.51 -14.40
CA TRP A 49 0.74 37.16 -15.81
C TRP A 49 -0.68 36.66 -16.09
N ARG A 50 -1.55 37.56 -16.54
CA ARG A 50 -2.95 37.25 -16.88
C ARG A 50 -3.13 36.83 -18.34
N GLY A 51 -4.09 35.94 -18.59
CA GLY A 51 -4.45 35.44 -19.92
C GLY A 51 -4.24 33.94 -20.08
N GLU A 52 -4.66 33.38 -21.23
CA GLU A 52 -4.65 31.94 -21.51
C GLU A 52 -3.27 31.28 -21.31
N GLY A 53 -2.20 31.95 -21.73
CA GLY A 53 -0.83 31.46 -21.53
C GLY A 53 -0.37 31.48 -20.06
N GLY A 54 -0.87 32.43 -19.26
CA GLY A 54 -0.57 32.51 -17.82
C GLY A 54 -1.26 31.39 -17.05
N ALA A 55 -2.55 31.15 -17.34
CA ALA A 55 -3.30 30.03 -16.78
C ALA A 55 -2.67 28.67 -17.16
N ALA A 56 -2.29 28.49 -18.42
CA ALA A 56 -1.61 27.25 -18.86
C ALA A 56 -0.25 27.05 -18.16
N ALA A 57 0.47 28.13 -17.87
CA ALA A 57 1.74 28.09 -17.14
C ALA A 57 1.53 27.77 -15.64
N GLN A 58 0.51 28.35 -15.00
CA GLN A 58 0.11 28.01 -13.63
C GLN A 58 -0.23 26.53 -13.53
N ASP A 59 -1.14 26.03 -14.38
CA ASP A 59 -1.52 24.61 -14.43
C ASP A 59 -0.30 23.70 -14.64
N TYR A 60 0.68 24.13 -15.44
CA TYR A 60 1.90 23.35 -15.65
C TYR A 60 2.84 23.36 -14.44
N CYS A 61 3.01 24.51 -13.79
CA CYS A 61 3.87 24.61 -12.61
C CYS A 61 3.26 23.88 -11.41
N ASP A 62 1.94 23.95 -11.20
CA ASP A 62 1.25 23.20 -10.15
C ASP A 62 1.46 21.69 -10.32
N ARG A 63 1.43 21.20 -11.58
CA ARG A 63 1.74 19.80 -11.90
C ARG A 63 3.19 19.42 -11.58
N VAL A 64 4.15 20.25 -11.96
CA VAL A 64 5.57 20.01 -11.64
C VAL A 64 5.77 19.96 -10.12
N GLN A 65 5.07 20.81 -9.38
CA GLN A 65 5.10 20.79 -7.92
C GLN A 65 4.53 19.48 -7.36
N MET A 66 3.39 19.00 -7.89
CA MET A 66 2.82 17.69 -7.50
C MET A 66 3.79 16.54 -7.78
N ASP A 67 4.46 16.53 -8.94
CA ASP A 67 5.42 15.47 -9.29
C ASP A 67 6.64 15.48 -8.36
N ILE A 68 7.13 16.67 -7.97
CA ILE A 68 8.22 16.82 -6.99
C ILE A 68 7.78 16.38 -5.59
N ASP A 69 6.56 16.73 -5.18
CA ASP A 69 5.98 16.33 -3.89
C ASP A 69 5.82 14.80 -3.80
N ALA A 70 5.30 14.16 -4.87
CA ALA A 70 5.20 12.70 -4.97
C ALA A 70 6.57 12.02 -4.88
N LEU A 71 7.56 12.48 -5.64
CA LEU A 71 8.94 11.98 -5.54
C LEU A 71 9.51 12.16 -4.12
N GLY A 72 9.16 13.26 -3.45
CA GLY A 72 9.55 13.56 -2.08
C GLY A 72 9.08 12.51 -1.09
N GLU A 73 7.79 12.14 -1.16
CA GLU A 73 7.22 11.11 -0.29
C GLU A 73 7.79 9.72 -0.56
N GLU A 74 8.09 9.38 -1.83
CA GLU A 74 8.72 8.11 -2.18
C GLU A 74 10.12 7.96 -1.59
N VAL A 75 10.95 8.98 -1.77
CA VAL A 75 12.29 9.02 -1.20
C VAL A 75 12.23 8.90 0.33
N ARG A 76 11.23 9.54 0.94
CA ARG A 76 11.02 9.49 2.39
C ARG A 76 10.55 8.10 2.86
N ALA A 77 9.69 7.44 2.10
CA ALA A 77 9.19 6.10 2.37
C ALA A 77 10.29 5.07 2.28
N LEU A 78 11.09 5.12 1.21
CA LEU A 78 12.28 4.29 1.05
C LEU A 78 13.21 4.42 2.26
N ARG A 79 13.55 5.65 2.64
CA ARG A 79 14.43 5.87 3.79
C ARG A 79 13.87 5.22 5.04
N ARG A 80 12.59 5.47 5.36
CA ARG A 80 11.93 4.89 6.54
C ARG A 80 11.91 3.36 6.49
N PHE A 81 11.75 2.79 5.30
CA PHE A 81 11.74 1.35 5.10
C PHE A 81 13.11 0.75 5.36
N LEU A 82 14.15 1.25 4.68
CA LEU A 82 15.52 0.76 4.84
C LEU A 82 16.02 0.94 6.28
N ASP A 83 15.73 2.07 6.90
CA ASP A 83 16.06 2.36 8.29
C ASP A 83 15.44 1.32 9.23
N ARG A 84 14.13 1.02 9.10
CA ARG A 84 13.44 0.02 9.93
C ARG A 84 13.93 -1.42 9.72
N GLU A 85 14.30 -1.76 8.49
CA GLU A 85 14.70 -3.13 8.14
C GLU A 85 16.18 -3.40 8.40
N ALA A 86 17.00 -2.35 8.37
CA ALA A 86 18.38 -2.38 8.79
C ALA A 86 18.52 -2.32 10.32
N ASP A 87 17.84 -1.38 11.00
CA ASP A 87 18.08 -1.02 12.41
C ASP A 87 17.66 -2.08 13.44
N GLY A 88 16.77 -3.00 13.06
CA GLY A 88 16.26 -4.04 13.95
C GLY A 88 15.71 -3.53 15.29
N ALA A 89 15.28 -2.27 15.41
CA ALA A 89 14.81 -1.63 16.64
C ALA A 89 13.31 -1.31 16.60
N THR A 90 12.76 -0.98 15.43
CA THR A 90 11.33 -0.62 15.27
C THR A 90 10.58 -1.31 14.14
N GLY A 91 11.25 -2.13 13.33
CA GLY A 91 10.58 -3.16 12.53
C GLY A 91 9.90 -4.22 13.41
N ARG A 92 9.28 -5.25 12.82
CA ARG A 92 8.69 -6.37 13.61
C ARG A 92 9.67 -7.10 14.53
N GLY A 93 10.95 -6.75 14.54
CA GLY A 93 11.88 -7.07 15.62
C GLY A 93 12.94 -5.99 15.73
N GLY A 94 13.52 -5.71 16.89
CA GLY A 94 13.79 -6.61 18.00
C GLY A 94 14.33 -7.95 17.54
N VAL A 95 15.64 -8.17 17.42
CA VAL A 95 16.23 -9.50 17.09
C VAL A 95 15.74 -10.15 15.76
N LYS A 96 14.92 -9.47 14.93
CA LYS A 96 14.31 -10.02 13.70
C LYS A 96 14.58 -9.25 12.40
N GLY A 97 15.14 -8.03 12.42
CA GLY A 97 15.59 -7.37 11.17
C GLY A 97 16.84 -8.04 10.58
N LEU A 98 17.36 -7.49 9.48
CA LEU A 98 18.54 -8.02 8.79
C LEU A 98 19.77 -8.11 9.71
N GLU A 99 19.97 -7.14 10.60
CA GLU A 99 21.00 -7.18 11.65
C GLU A 99 20.78 -8.36 12.61
N GLY A 100 19.55 -8.59 13.04
CA GLY A 100 19.19 -9.69 13.93
C GLY A 100 19.38 -11.07 13.28
N LEU A 101 19.18 -11.20 11.97
CA LEU A 101 19.50 -12.41 11.23
C LEU A 101 21.02 -12.63 11.18
N LYS A 102 21.80 -11.59 10.88
CA LYS A 102 23.26 -11.66 10.84
C LYS A 102 23.85 -12.04 12.21
N LEU A 103 23.44 -11.37 13.28
CA LEU A 103 23.92 -11.67 14.64
C LEU A 103 23.60 -13.11 15.07
N ARG A 104 22.43 -13.64 14.69
CA ARG A 104 22.08 -15.04 14.94
C ARG A 104 22.91 -16.01 14.10
N ALA A 105 23.20 -15.67 12.85
CA ALA A 105 24.10 -16.46 11.99
C ALA A 105 25.52 -16.50 12.60
N GLU A 106 26.06 -15.37 13.03
CA GLU A 106 27.37 -15.25 13.69
C GLU A 106 27.42 -16.06 14.98
N GLY A 107 26.36 -15.99 15.80
CA GLY A 107 26.25 -16.79 17.02
C GLY A 107 26.28 -18.30 16.75
N LEU A 108 25.51 -18.78 15.77
CA LEU A 108 25.49 -20.20 15.38
C LEU A 108 26.81 -20.65 14.77
N GLN A 109 27.46 -19.80 13.97
CA GLN A 109 28.79 -20.07 13.42
C GLN A 109 29.83 -20.21 14.54
N GLN A 110 29.79 -19.34 15.55
CA GLN A 110 30.69 -19.42 16.69
C GLN A 110 30.42 -20.66 17.56
N GLU A 111 29.16 -21.02 17.79
CA GLU A 111 28.77 -22.24 18.51
C GLU A 111 29.27 -23.50 17.78
N ALA A 112 29.05 -23.59 16.46
CA ALA A 112 29.56 -24.69 15.65
C ALA A 112 31.09 -24.78 15.71
N LEU A 113 31.82 -23.66 15.61
CA LEU A 113 33.27 -23.65 15.72
C LEU A 113 33.78 -24.10 17.09
N ASN A 114 33.11 -23.68 18.17
CA ASN A 114 33.45 -24.10 19.53
C ASN A 114 33.26 -25.62 19.72
N GLU A 115 32.28 -26.20 19.03
CA GLU A 115 32.04 -27.64 18.98
C GLU A 115 32.93 -28.38 17.95
N GLY A 116 33.81 -27.68 17.22
CA GLY A 116 34.65 -28.30 16.18
C GLY A 116 33.85 -28.78 14.96
N MET A 117 32.74 -28.12 14.67
CA MET A 117 31.85 -28.36 13.54
C MET A 117 31.91 -27.19 12.56
N THR A 118 31.43 -27.40 11.34
CA THR A 118 31.35 -26.38 10.29
C THR A 118 29.94 -26.35 9.72
N ILE A 119 29.40 -25.15 9.49
CA ILE A 119 28.09 -24.98 8.85
C ILE A 119 28.35 -24.71 7.36
N THR A 120 27.67 -25.45 6.49
CA THR A 120 27.72 -25.26 5.02
C THR A 120 26.75 -24.18 4.58
N ASP A 121 26.89 -23.67 3.36
CA ASP A 121 25.95 -22.69 2.76
C ASP A 121 24.49 -23.16 2.82
N SER A 122 24.27 -24.47 2.61
CA SER A 122 22.94 -25.10 2.68
C SER A 122 22.34 -25.20 4.09
N GLY A 123 23.08 -24.79 5.12
CA GLY A 123 22.70 -24.88 6.52
C GLY A 123 22.93 -26.24 7.16
N LYS A 124 23.62 -27.17 6.49
CA LYS A 124 24.02 -28.47 7.09
C LYS A 124 25.22 -28.31 7.98
N VAL A 125 25.25 -29.07 9.08
CA VAL A 125 26.37 -29.09 10.03
C VAL A 125 27.26 -30.29 9.74
N GLU A 126 28.48 -30.02 9.32
CA GLU A 126 29.52 -31.00 9.05
C GLU A 126 30.48 -31.10 10.24
N TRP A 127 30.93 -32.31 10.53
CA TRP A 127 31.87 -32.58 11.61
C TRP A 127 32.71 -33.80 11.28
N SER A 128 33.91 -33.86 11.86
CA SER A 128 34.82 -34.98 11.74
C SER A 128 35.18 -35.51 13.13
N VAL A 129 35.07 -36.82 13.33
CA VAL A 129 35.60 -37.49 14.53
C VAL A 129 36.70 -38.45 14.08
N MET A 130 37.89 -38.32 14.66
CA MET A 130 38.84 -39.43 14.70
C MET A 130 38.39 -40.35 15.83
N TYR A 131 38.08 -41.61 15.53
CA TYR A 131 37.67 -42.60 16.54
C TYR A 131 38.56 -43.84 16.51
N ASP A 132 38.67 -44.49 17.66
CA ASP A 132 39.25 -45.83 17.81
C ASP A 132 38.09 -46.85 17.84
N PRO A 133 38.00 -47.78 16.88
CA PRO A 133 36.90 -48.74 16.81
C PRO A 133 36.81 -49.70 18.01
N ASP A 134 37.87 -49.84 18.80
CA ASP A 134 37.94 -50.77 19.94
C ASP A 134 37.64 -50.10 21.30
N ASP A 135 37.36 -48.79 21.33
CA ASP A 135 37.03 -48.04 22.54
C ASP A 135 35.50 -47.97 22.79
N PRO A 136 34.97 -48.58 23.86
CA PRO A 136 33.54 -48.56 24.18
C PRO A 136 32.97 -47.17 24.47
N ASP A 137 33.80 -46.19 24.87
CA ASP A 137 33.35 -44.80 25.10
C ASP A 137 33.19 -44.01 23.79
N SER A 138 33.76 -44.50 22.68
CA SER A 138 33.68 -43.86 21.36
C SER A 138 32.27 -43.85 20.77
N ALA A 139 31.45 -44.87 21.04
CA ALA A 139 30.05 -44.91 20.57
C ALA A 139 29.21 -43.81 21.23
N LYS A 140 29.40 -43.57 22.54
CA LYS A 140 28.69 -42.55 23.28
C LYS A 140 29.08 -41.13 22.84
N MET A 141 30.38 -40.90 22.60
CA MET A 141 30.86 -39.63 22.06
C MET A 141 30.30 -39.33 20.67
N LEU A 142 30.13 -40.35 19.82
CA LEU A 142 29.52 -40.18 18.49
C LEU A 142 28.04 -39.80 18.57
N ASP A 143 27.29 -40.38 19.49
CA ASP A 143 25.88 -40.03 19.70
C ASP A 143 25.73 -38.60 20.25
N GLU A 144 26.53 -38.19 21.24
CA GLU A 144 26.53 -36.82 21.79
C GLU A 144 26.91 -35.77 20.73
N ARG A 145 27.92 -36.06 19.90
CA ARG A 145 28.30 -35.24 18.73
C ARG A 145 27.17 -35.11 17.72
N ARG A 146 26.49 -36.21 17.43
CA ARG A 146 25.38 -36.25 16.48
C ARG A 146 24.18 -35.46 16.99
N GLU A 147 23.85 -35.57 18.27
CA GLU A 147 22.78 -34.79 18.90
C GLU A 147 23.07 -33.28 18.83
N THR A 148 24.31 -32.90 19.12
CA THR A 148 24.77 -31.50 19.03
C THR A 148 24.68 -30.98 17.60
N ALA A 149 25.19 -31.74 16.62
CA ALA A 149 25.10 -31.39 15.20
C ALA A 149 23.64 -31.26 14.72
N ASN A 150 22.76 -32.19 15.11
CA ASN A 150 21.34 -32.14 14.77
C ASN A 150 20.64 -30.92 15.40
N SER A 151 21.00 -30.57 16.63
CA SER A 151 20.47 -29.38 17.31
C SER A 151 20.88 -28.10 16.59
N LEU A 152 22.17 -27.95 16.29
CA LEU A 152 22.70 -26.84 15.52
C LEU A 152 22.04 -26.74 14.14
N GLU A 153 21.95 -27.85 13.39
CA GLU A 153 21.32 -27.88 12.07
C GLU A 153 19.85 -27.44 12.14
N LYS A 154 19.12 -27.84 13.18
CA LYS A 154 17.72 -27.40 13.39
C LYS A 154 17.64 -25.90 13.64
N GLN A 155 18.58 -25.32 14.40
CA GLN A 155 18.62 -23.89 14.65
C GLN A 155 18.97 -23.11 13.37
N VAL A 156 19.94 -23.60 12.59
CA VAL A 156 20.33 -23.01 11.31
C VAL A 156 19.18 -23.04 10.30
N ARG A 157 18.46 -24.15 10.16
CA ARG A 157 17.28 -24.22 9.29
C ARG A 157 16.23 -23.19 9.68
N LYS A 158 15.95 -23.06 10.97
CA LYS A 158 14.97 -22.09 11.48
C LYS A 158 15.38 -20.64 11.20
N LEU A 159 16.69 -20.35 11.20
CA LEU A 159 17.24 -19.07 10.80
C LEU A 159 17.06 -18.81 9.30
N LEU A 160 17.36 -19.81 8.45
CA LEU A 160 17.20 -19.71 7.01
C LEU A 160 15.72 -19.55 6.58
N ASP A 161 14.79 -20.23 7.27
CA ASP A 161 13.36 -20.07 7.04
C ASP A 161 12.92 -18.63 7.34
N ALA A 162 13.34 -18.07 8.47
CA ALA A 162 13.05 -16.66 8.82
C ALA A 162 13.66 -15.69 7.80
N ALA A 163 14.90 -15.93 7.37
CA ALA A 163 15.53 -15.12 6.34
C ALA A 163 14.82 -15.21 4.98
N ALA A 164 14.20 -16.35 4.65
CA ALA A 164 13.41 -16.51 3.43
C ALA A 164 12.09 -15.74 3.50
N GLU A 165 11.45 -15.69 4.68
CA GLU A 165 10.27 -14.85 4.92
C GLU A 165 10.61 -13.37 4.75
N ASP A 166 11.71 -12.91 5.34
CA ASP A 166 12.16 -11.51 5.23
C ASP A 166 12.58 -11.16 3.79
N ASP A 167 13.27 -12.05 3.07
CA ASP A 167 13.61 -11.90 1.64
C ASP A 167 12.37 -11.72 0.76
N ALA A 168 11.34 -12.55 0.97
CA ALA A 168 10.07 -12.44 0.26
C ALA A 168 9.35 -11.13 0.58
N TRP A 169 9.32 -10.75 1.86
CA TRP A 169 8.67 -9.53 2.33
C TRP A 169 9.39 -8.26 1.84
N LEU A 170 10.74 -8.26 1.79
CA LEU A 170 11.53 -7.18 1.19
C LEU A 170 11.21 -7.05 -0.30
N ALA A 171 11.16 -8.16 -1.03
CA ALA A 171 10.84 -8.17 -2.45
C ALA A 171 9.42 -7.68 -2.76
N GLU A 172 8.45 -7.95 -1.88
CA GLU A 172 7.08 -7.44 -1.99
C GLU A 172 7.01 -5.95 -1.65
N SER A 173 7.58 -5.56 -0.51
CA SER A 173 7.48 -4.20 0.01
C SER A 173 8.25 -3.19 -0.85
N LEU A 174 9.41 -3.57 -1.40
CA LEU A 174 10.15 -2.70 -2.32
C LEU A 174 9.39 -2.46 -3.63
N LYS A 175 8.62 -3.42 -4.13
CA LYS A 175 7.71 -3.19 -5.27
C LYS A 175 6.59 -2.24 -4.88
N VAL A 176 6.03 -2.36 -3.68
CA VAL A 176 5.01 -1.42 -3.20
C VAL A 176 5.56 0.00 -3.01
N ILE A 177 6.83 0.15 -2.62
CA ILE A 177 7.47 1.46 -2.39
C ILE A 177 7.99 2.10 -3.68
N PHE A 178 8.45 1.33 -4.66
CA PHE A 178 9.04 1.89 -5.89
C PHE A 178 8.21 1.66 -7.15
N GLY A 179 7.17 0.84 -7.05
CA GLY A 179 6.67 0.15 -8.22
C GLY A 179 7.79 -0.68 -8.89
N THR A 180 7.64 -0.84 -10.18
CA THR A 180 8.60 -1.35 -11.13
C THR A 180 8.90 -0.25 -12.14
N VAL A 181 9.97 -0.40 -12.92
CA VAL A 181 10.28 0.51 -14.05
C VAL A 181 9.09 0.66 -15.02
N ALA A 182 8.16 -0.30 -15.03
CA ALA A 182 6.98 -0.29 -15.88
C ALA A 182 5.74 0.38 -15.25
N ASN A 183 5.66 0.58 -13.93
CA ASN A 183 4.45 1.07 -13.26
C ASN A 183 4.70 2.23 -12.27
N PHE A 184 5.91 2.83 -12.29
CA PHE A 184 6.20 4.04 -11.51
C PHE A 184 5.42 5.23 -12.10
N GLU A 185 4.33 5.59 -11.45
CA GLU A 185 3.49 6.73 -11.81
C GLU A 185 3.29 7.66 -10.60
N THR A 186 3.42 8.96 -10.82
CA THR A 186 3.03 10.00 -9.85
C THR A 186 1.51 10.15 -9.82
N GLU A 187 0.95 10.87 -8.85
CA GLU A 187 -0.51 11.17 -8.79
C GLU A 187 -1.04 11.89 -10.06
N ASN A 188 -0.14 12.49 -10.85
CA ASN A 188 -0.42 13.14 -12.13
C ASN A 188 -0.48 12.13 -13.31
N ARG A 189 -1.47 11.24 -13.28
CA ARG A 189 -1.68 10.23 -14.33
C ARG A 189 -2.49 10.81 -15.47
N LYS A 190 -1.87 10.90 -16.65
CA LYS A 190 -2.56 11.32 -17.87
C LYS A 190 -3.06 10.10 -18.62
N PHE A 191 -4.30 10.16 -19.08
CA PHE A 191 -4.88 9.06 -19.83
C PHE A 191 -4.20 8.86 -21.19
N GLY A 192 -3.78 7.62 -21.48
CA GLY A 192 -3.30 7.22 -22.81
C GLY A 192 -2.02 7.91 -23.29
N ILE A 193 -1.09 8.21 -22.39
CA ILE A 193 0.22 8.80 -22.72
C ILE A 193 1.33 7.80 -22.98
N VAL A 194 1.13 6.52 -22.62
CA VAL A 194 2.06 5.42 -22.91
C VAL A 194 1.40 4.33 -23.73
N GLU A 195 2.21 3.53 -24.44
CA GLU A 195 1.72 2.41 -25.23
C GLU A 195 1.47 1.18 -24.35
N PRO A 196 0.34 0.47 -24.50
CA PRO A 196 0.05 -0.74 -23.74
C PRO A 196 1.09 -1.85 -23.88
N THR A 197 1.56 -2.35 -22.75
CA THR A 197 2.48 -3.49 -22.66
C THR A 197 1.74 -4.84 -22.65
N ALA A 198 2.49 -5.94 -22.73
CA ALA A 198 1.92 -7.29 -22.55
C ALA A 198 1.43 -7.53 -21.13
N GLN A 199 2.05 -6.90 -20.13
CA GLN A 199 1.63 -6.96 -18.74
C GLN A 199 0.29 -6.24 -18.56
N ASP A 200 0.10 -5.08 -19.19
CA ASP A 200 -1.14 -4.30 -19.10
C ASP A 200 -2.32 -5.11 -19.63
N ARG A 201 -2.13 -5.80 -20.76
CA ARG A 201 -3.15 -6.71 -21.32
C ARG A 201 -3.49 -7.85 -20.37
N LYS A 202 -2.50 -8.38 -19.65
CA LYS A 202 -2.70 -9.43 -18.64
C LYS A 202 -3.51 -8.89 -17.46
N VAL A 203 -3.12 -7.73 -16.92
CA VAL A 203 -3.80 -7.07 -15.78
C VAL A 203 -5.23 -6.69 -16.14
N HIS A 204 -5.44 -6.08 -17.31
CA HIS A 204 -6.76 -5.76 -17.85
C HIS A 204 -7.67 -7.02 -17.95
N ASN A 205 -7.13 -8.14 -18.43
CA ASN A 205 -7.88 -9.40 -18.49
C ASN A 205 -8.16 -9.99 -17.10
N GLN A 206 -7.22 -9.87 -16.16
CA GLN A 206 -7.42 -10.29 -14.77
C GLN A 206 -8.53 -9.47 -14.10
N LEU A 207 -8.55 -8.15 -14.27
CA LEU A 207 -9.62 -7.29 -13.75
C LEU A 207 -10.98 -7.59 -14.38
N ASN A 208 -11.03 -7.90 -15.69
CA ASN A 208 -12.26 -8.38 -16.32
C ASN A 208 -12.79 -9.67 -15.66
N ASN A 209 -11.89 -10.59 -15.29
CA ASN A 209 -12.28 -11.80 -14.55
C ASN A 209 -12.76 -11.48 -13.13
N VAL A 210 -12.14 -10.51 -12.45
CA VAL A 210 -12.60 -10.01 -11.13
C VAL A 210 -14.02 -9.45 -11.24
N ALA A 211 -14.28 -8.59 -12.24
CA ALA A 211 -15.61 -8.05 -12.46
C ALA A 211 -16.65 -9.13 -12.79
N ALA A 212 -16.27 -10.15 -13.57
CA ALA A 212 -17.12 -11.30 -13.84
C ALA A 212 -17.41 -12.12 -12.56
N TYR A 213 -16.40 -12.32 -11.71
CA TYR A 213 -16.56 -12.99 -10.42
C TYR A 213 -17.50 -12.22 -9.48
N PHE A 214 -17.32 -10.90 -9.34
CA PHE A 214 -18.22 -10.05 -8.57
C PHE A 214 -19.66 -10.16 -9.07
N ALA A 215 -19.88 -10.05 -10.38
CA ALA A 215 -21.22 -10.14 -10.94
C ALA A 215 -21.86 -11.53 -10.77
N SER A 216 -21.13 -12.61 -11.07
CA SER A 216 -21.72 -13.95 -11.22
C SER A 216 -21.61 -14.83 -9.99
N MET A 217 -20.54 -14.71 -9.20
CA MET A 217 -20.29 -15.59 -8.06
C MET A 217 -20.67 -14.93 -6.74
N LYS A 218 -20.41 -13.63 -6.61
CA LYS A 218 -20.76 -12.86 -5.41
C LYS A 218 -22.15 -12.23 -5.48
N GLY A 219 -22.65 -11.95 -6.67
CA GLY A 219 -23.89 -11.19 -6.83
C GLY A 219 -23.73 -9.73 -6.42
N TRP A 220 -22.54 -9.17 -6.69
CA TRP A 220 -22.14 -7.80 -6.39
C TRP A 220 -22.14 -6.94 -7.66
N PRO A 221 -23.32 -6.48 -8.12
CA PRO A 221 -23.45 -5.73 -9.36
C PRO A 221 -22.77 -4.36 -9.32
N THR A 222 -22.71 -3.69 -8.17
CA THR A 222 -22.13 -2.35 -8.03
C THR A 222 -20.62 -2.43 -8.17
N ALA A 223 -19.97 -3.31 -7.42
CA ALA A 223 -18.53 -3.54 -7.53
C ALA A 223 -18.13 -3.99 -8.95
N ALA A 224 -18.88 -4.93 -9.53
CA ALA A 224 -18.64 -5.37 -10.90
C ALA A 224 -18.83 -4.25 -11.94
N GLY A 225 -19.86 -3.42 -11.75
CA GLY A 225 -20.20 -2.31 -12.64
C GLY A 225 -19.10 -1.25 -12.68
N LEU A 226 -18.60 -0.83 -11.52
CA LEU A 226 -17.53 0.16 -11.45
C LEU A 226 -16.20 -0.35 -12.02
N VAL A 227 -15.83 -1.61 -11.74
CA VAL A 227 -14.62 -2.20 -12.35
C VAL A 227 -14.77 -2.31 -13.86
N ARG A 228 -15.93 -2.69 -14.38
CA ARG A 228 -16.17 -2.71 -15.85
C ARG A 228 -16.13 -1.33 -16.45
N HIS A 229 -16.68 -0.32 -15.77
CA HIS A 229 -16.67 1.05 -16.24
C HIS A 229 -15.25 1.63 -16.30
N TYR A 230 -14.41 1.31 -15.31
CA TYR A 230 -12.98 1.62 -15.36
C TYR A 230 -12.32 1.04 -16.62
N LEU A 231 -12.54 -0.26 -16.88
CA LEU A 231 -11.95 -0.98 -18.01
C LEU A 231 -12.52 -0.58 -19.38
N ASP A 232 -13.74 -0.02 -19.45
CA ASP A 232 -14.29 0.55 -20.69
C ASP A 232 -13.49 1.76 -21.17
N GLY A 233 -12.73 2.40 -20.28
CA GLY A 233 -11.84 3.51 -20.63
C GLY A 233 -12.56 4.82 -20.98
N SER A 234 -13.88 4.90 -20.78
CA SER A 234 -14.65 6.10 -21.14
C SER A 234 -14.31 7.31 -20.26
N GLY A 235 -14.00 7.07 -18.98
CA GLY A 235 -13.75 8.12 -17.99
C GLY A 235 -14.99 8.97 -17.66
N LYS A 236 -16.18 8.55 -18.10
CA LYS A 236 -17.43 9.28 -17.82
C LYS A 236 -17.73 9.21 -16.33
N PRO A 237 -18.20 10.29 -15.70
CA PRO A 237 -18.65 10.23 -14.31
C PRO A 237 -19.74 9.18 -14.12
N VAL A 238 -19.73 8.50 -12.97
CA VAL A 238 -20.74 7.54 -12.56
C VAL A 238 -21.53 8.12 -11.40
N GLU A 239 -22.85 8.07 -11.51
CA GLU A 239 -23.74 8.50 -10.45
C GLU A 239 -24.02 7.33 -9.49
N VAL A 240 -23.99 7.61 -8.18
CA VAL A 240 -24.40 6.68 -7.11
C VAL A 240 -25.55 7.27 -6.32
N GLU A 241 -26.31 6.42 -5.64
CA GLU A 241 -27.46 6.81 -4.83
C GLU A 241 -27.10 6.83 -3.34
N PRO A 242 -26.83 7.98 -2.71
CA PRO A 242 -26.40 8.03 -1.31
C PRO A 242 -27.44 7.46 -0.35
N GLN A 243 -28.73 7.52 -0.70
CA GLN A 243 -29.79 6.89 0.09
C GLN A 243 -29.61 5.37 0.15
N GLN A 244 -29.39 4.72 -1.00
CA GLN A 244 -29.08 3.29 -1.06
C GLN A 244 -27.79 2.98 -0.32
N MET A 245 -26.76 3.82 -0.47
CA MET A 245 -25.48 3.63 0.24
C MET A 245 -25.68 3.68 1.76
N MET A 246 -26.45 4.62 2.29
CA MET A 246 -26.77 4.66 3.73
C MET A 246 -27.61 3.46 4.19
N ASP A 247 -28.38 2.84 3.30
CA ASP A 247 -29.14 1.63 3.60
C ASP A 247 -28.28 0.36 3.61
N GLU A 248 -27.27 0.33 2.75
CA GLU A 248 -26.40 -0.83 2.53
C GLU A 248 -25.08 -0.78 3.32
N ILE A 249 -24.71 0.40 3.83
CA ILE A 249 -23.47 0.67 4.56
C ILE A 249 -23.81 1.26 5.94
N PRO A 250 -23.99 0.43 6.98
CA PRO A 250 -24.34 0.89 8.33
C PRO A 250 -23.33 1.88 8.92
N ALA A 251 -22.03 1.67 8.69
CA ALA A 251 -20.97 2.62 9.07
C ALA A 251 -21.21 4.02 8.48
N PHE A 252 -21.58 4.13 7.20
CA PHE A 252 -21.84 5.40 6.55
C PHE A 252 -23.07 6.11 7.14
N ARG A 253 -24.16 5.38 7.36
CA ARG A 253 -25.34 5.94 8.04
C ARG A 253 -24.99 6.50 9.42
N LYS A 254 -24.20 5.75 10.19
CA LYS A 254 -23.75 6.17 11.52
C LYS A 254 -22.90 7.45 11.46
N ASP A 255 -22.06 7.59 10.44
CA ASP A 255 -21.25 8.80 10.24
C ASP A 255 -22.13 10.01 9.89
N VAL A 256 -23.15 9.83 9.03
CA VAL A 256 -24.15 10.87 8.73
C VAL A 256 -24.92 11.28 9.97
N ASP A 257 -25.44 10.32 10.75
CA ASP A 257 -26.12 10.57 12.02
C ASP A 257 -25.20 11.29 13.02
N GLY A 258 -23.93 10.89 13.07
CA GLY A 258 -22.90 11.53 13.89
C GLY A 258 -22.64 12.98 13.48
N THR A 259 -22.63 13.28 12.19
CA THR A 259 -22.47 14.66 11.69
C THR A 259 -23.70 15.51 11.99
N LEU A 260 -24.91 14.95 11.87
CA LEU A 260 -26.13 15.64 12.29
C LEU A 260 -26.10 16.00 13.78
N GLU A 261 -25.72 15.05 14.64
CA GLU A 261 -25.70 15.25 16.10
C GLU A 261 -24.60 16.22 16.55
N ASN A 262 -23.38 16.01 16.09
CA ASN A 262 -22.21 16.68 16.64
C ASN A 262 -21.90 18.02 15.95
N ASP A 263 -22.41 18.24 14.74
CA ASP A 263 -22.20 19.47 13.98
C ASP A 263 -23.53 20.19 13.76
N VAL A 264 -24.41 19.66 12.91
CA VAL A 264 -25.60 20.39 12.41
C VAL A 264 -26.54 20.83 13.53
N ARG A 265 -26.86 19.96 14.49
CA ARG A 265 -27.74 20.30 15.63
C ARG A 265 -27.19 21.42 16.52
N THR A 266 -25.87 21.59 16.56
CA THR A 266 -25.22 22.65 17.35
C THR A 266 -25.21 24.00 16.65
N ARG A 267 -25.58 24.05 15.36
CA ARG A 267 -25.64 25.28 14.56
C ARG A 267 -26.91 26.10 14.86
N GLY A 268 -26.81 27.41 14.62
CA GLY A 268 -27.97 28.29 14.59
C GLY A 268 -28.88 27.99 13.39
N ASP A 269 -30.09 28.55 13.41
CA ASP A 269 -31.05 28.38 12.32
C ASP A 269 -30.57 29.02 11.01
N GLY A 270 -31.04 28.48 9.90
CA GLY A 270 -30.72 28.90 8.53
C GLY A 270 -30.05 27.81 7.69
N PRO A 271 -29.61 28.17 6.46
CA PRO A 271 -28.98 27.22 5.55
C PRO A 271 -27.60 26.80 6.04
N PHE A 272 -27.25 25.54 5.79
CA PHE A 272 -25.96 24.99 6.13
C PHE A 272 -25.39 24.12 5.00
N THR A 273 -24.07 24.04 4.99
CA THR A 273 -23.30 23.04 4.27
C THR A 273 -22.18 22.60 5.22
N THR A 274 -21.98 21.30 5.35
CA THR A 274 -20.83 20.77 6.09
C THR A 274 -19.61 20.69 5.18
N GLU A 275 -18.43 20.66 5.77
CA GLU A 275 -17.23 20.27 5.04
C GLU A 275 -17.35 18.81 4.56
N TRP A 276 -16.52 18.45 3.57
CA TRP A 276 -16.40 17.07 3.12
C TRP A 276 -15.72 16.22 4.19
N SER A 277 -16.43 15.20 4.66
CA SER A 277 -15.95 14.21 5.61
C SER A 277 -15.66 12.89 4.91
N SER A 278 -14.61 12.19 5.33
CA SER A 278 -14.31 10.84 4.84
C SER A 278 -15.08 9.78 5.61
N THR A 279 -15.52 8.74 4.91
CA THR A 279 -16.16 7.55 5.47
C THR A 279 -15.74 6.31 4.67
N ALA A 280 -15.98 5.12 5.22
CA ALA A 280 -15.67 3.85 4.58
C ALA A 280 -16.69 2.78 4.95
N PRO A 281 -17.02 1.86 4.03
CA PRO A 281 -17.75 0.65 4.38
C PRO A 281 -16.92 -0.25 5.31
N ASP A 282 -17.55 -0.82 6.32
CA ASP A 282 -16.94 -1.84 7.18
C ASP A 282 -17.30 -3.24 6.65
N PRO A 283 -16.35 -4.07 6.18
CA PRO A 283 -16.63 -5.44 5.74
C PRO A 283 -17.30 -6.32 6.82
N ALA A 284 -17.17 -5.96 8.11
CA ALA A 284 -17.83 -6.66 9.21
C ALA A 284 -19.36 -6.39 9.27
N ASP A 285 -19.85 -5.33 8.63
CA ASP A 285 -21.28 -4.96 8.61
C ASP A 285 -22.12 -5.84 7.65
N GLY A 286 -21.48 -6.78 6.95
CA GLY A 286 -22.16 -7.78 6.12
C GLY A 286 -21.86 -7.66 4.63
N ASP A 287 -22.50 -8.52 3.84
CA ASP A 287 -22.13 -8.75 2.43
C ASP A 287 -22.32 -7.50 1.55
N ARG A 288 -23.32 -6.67 1.84
CA ARG A 288 -23.55 -5.39 1.12
C ARG A 288 -22.49 -4.34 1.43
N SER A 289 -22.13 -4.19 2.70
CA SER A 289 -21.03 -3.30 3.09
C SER A 289 -19.70 -3.80 2.50
N MET A 290 -19.49 -5.12 2.46
CA MET A 290 -18.33 -5.72 1.81
C MET A 290 -18.32 -5.50 0.28
N GLU A 291 -19.47 -5.56 -0.40
CA GLU A 291 -19.57 -5.14 -1.81
C GLU A 291 -19.10 -3.69 -1.98
N TRP A 292 -19.60 -2.76 -1.16
CA TRP A 292 -19.19 -1.36 -1.21
C TRP A 292 -17.71 -1.14 -0.86
N TYR A 293 -17.16 -1.95 0.04
CA TYR A 293 -15.72 -1.95 0.34
C TYR A 293 -14.89 -2.29 -0.92
N TYR A 294 -15.28 -3.33 -1.67
CA TYR A 294 -14.61 -3.66 -2.94
C TYR A 294 -14.97 -2.71 -4.09
N ALA A 295 -16.11 -2.03 -4.01
CA ALA A 295 -16.54 -1.05 -4.99
C ALA A 295 -15.77 0.26 -4.85
N LEU A 296 -15.74 0.87 -3.66
CA LEU A 296 -15.22 2.21 -3.43
C LEU A 296 -14.11 2.27 -2.37
N ASN A 297 -13.95 1.28 -1.50
CA ASN A 297 -13.03 1.26 -0.34
C ASN A 297 -13.29 2.37 0.70
N HIS A 298 -13.25 3.64 0.30
CA HIS A 298 -13.65 4.82 1.06
C HIS A 298 -14.19 5.90 0.10
N PHE A 299 -14.94 6.86 0.61
CA PHE A 299 -15.47 7.98 -0.15
C PHE A 299 -15.68 9.20 0.76
N GLN A 300 -16.01 10.35 0.18
CA GLN A 300 -16.34 11.56 0.91
C GLN A 300 -17.83 11.84 0.85
N TYR A 301 -18.36 12.43 1.91
CA TYR A 301 -19.73 12.90 1.96
C TYR A 301 -19.82 14.28 2.63
N ARG A 302 -20.92 15.00 2.38
CA ARG A 302 -21.30 16.20 3.12
C ARG A 302 -22.82 16.30 3.23
N LEU A 303 -23.27 17.10 4.19
CA LEU A 303 -24.68 17.43 4.37
C LEU A 303 -24.93 18.86 3.90
N VAL A 304 -26.01 19.03 3.13
CA VAL A 304 -26.48 20.34 2.66
C VAL A 304 -27.95 20.45 3.03
N GLY A 305 -28.36 21.57 3.60
CA GLY A 305 -29.73 21.71 4.07
C GLY A 305 -30.04 23.01 4.78
N GLU A 306 -31.13 23.01 5.52
CA GLU A 306 -31.63 24.12 6.33
C GLU A 306 -32.08 23.61 7.70
N LYS A 307 -31.80 24.39 8.74
CA LYS A 307 -32.23 24.12 10.12
C LYS A 307 -33.21 25.20 10.57
N GLU A 308 -34.38 24.77 11.05
CA GLU A 308 -35.41 25.63 11.63
C GLU A 308 -35.82 25.09 13.00
N GLY A 309 -35.28 25.68 14.08
CA GLY A 309 -35.50 25.20 15.43
C GLY A 309 -34.98 23.76 15.61
N ASP A 310 -35.91 22.83 15.89
CA ASP A 310 -35.62 21.41 16.09
C ASP A 310 -35.76 20.58 14.80
N GLU A 311 -36.20 21.18 13.68
CA GLU A 311 -36.36 20.52 12.40
C GLU A 311 -35.16 20.81 11.49
N ILE A 312 -34.59 19.76 10.90
CA ILE A 312 -33.45 19.84 9.99
C ILE A 312 -33.86 19.15 8.69
N THR A 313 -33.92 19.91 7.60
CA THR A 313 -34.19 19.41 6.25
C THR A 313 -32.89 19.40 5.48
N TYR A 314 -32.47 18.25 4.95
CA TYR A 314 -31.14 18.09 4.37
C TYR A 314 -31.09 16.98 3.33
N HIS A 315 -30.12 17.05 2.42
CA HIS A 315 -29.71 15.94 1.57
C HIS A 315 -28.22 15.62 1.78
N VAL A 316 -27.83 14.42 1.40
CA VAL A 316 -26.47 13.89 1.52
C VAL A 316 -25.85 13.88 0.14
N GLU A 317 -24.72 14.56 -0.01
CA GLU A 317 -23.92 14.50 -1.23
C GLU A 317 -22.72 13.59 -1.00
N VAL A 318 -22.36 12.79 -2.01
CA VAL A 318 -21.21 11.88 -2.00
C VAL A 318 -20.31 12.22 -3.18
N GLN A 319 -19.00 12.12 -2.97
CA GLN A 319 -18.00 12.18 -4.04
C GLN A 319 -16.85 11.22 -3.81
N LYS A 320 -16.26 10.73 -4.90
CA LYS A 320 -15.02 9.95 -4.90
C LYS A 320 -14.35 10.03 -6.26
N ARG A 321 -13.03 10.20 -6.29
CA ARG A 321 -12.24 9.84 -7.48
C ARG A 321 -12.05 8.33 -7.52
N TYR A 322 -12.55 7.68 -8.58
CA TYR A 322 -12.30 6.26 -8.82
C TYR A 322 -10.94 6.11 -9.49
N ASP A 323 -9.91 6.01 -8.65
CA ASP A 323 -8.53 5.74 -9.00
C ASP A 323 -8.02 4.48 -8.30
N TRP A 324 -6.90 3.97 -8.77
CA TRP A 324 -6.15 2.88 -8.15
C TRP A 324 -4.85 3.43 -7.59
N GLY A 325 -4.36 2.92 -6.47
CA GLY A 325 -3.17 3.50 -5.86
C GLY A 325 -1.89 3.30 -6.68
N THR A 326 -1.07 4.33 -6.74
CA THR A 326 0.33 4.22 -7.15
C THR A 326 1.23 3.99 -5.94
N PRO A 327 2.47 3.52 -6.15
CA PRO A 327 3.47 3.36 -5.08
C PRO A 327 3.63 4.65 -4.23
N SER A 328 3.54 5.81 -4.88
CA SER A 328 3.67 7.14 -4.26
C SER A 328 2.54 7.51 -3.31
N GLU A 329 1.39 6.88 -3.48
CA GLU A 329 0.23 7.01 -2.60
C GLU A 329 0.25 5.97 -1.47
N HIS A 330 1.27 5.09 -1.44
CA HIS A 330 1.48 4.02 -0.45
C HIS A 330 0.27 3.09 -0.27
N ARG A 331 -0.54 2.89 -1.31
CA ARG A 331 -1.69 1.98 -1.25
C ARG A 331 -1.23 0.54 -1.53
N ALA A 332 -1.44 -0.35 -0.56
CA ALA A 332 -0.99 -1.74 -0.61
C ALA A 332 -1.67 -2.55 -1.74
N THR A 333 -1.01 -3.63 -2.19
CA THR A 333 -1.54 -4.65 -3.10
C THR A 333 -2.97 -5.07 -2.74
N VAL A 334 -3.86 -5.19 -3.74
CA VAL A 334 -5.19 -5.75 -3.50
C VAL A 334 -5.07 -7.27 -3.54
N SER A 335 -4.89 -7.89 -2.38
CA SER A 335 -5.01 -9.34 -2.22
C SER A 335 -6.48 -9.72 -2.26
N GLY A 336 -6.93 -10.41 -3.31
CA GLY A 336 -8.29 -10.91 -3.43
C GLY A 336 -8.55 -12.03 -2.41
N GLY A 337 -8.98 -11.68 -1.19
CA GLY A 337 -9.17 -12.58 -0.05
C GLY A 337 -10.30 -13.60 -0.18
N GLY A 338 -10.28 -14.48 -1.18
CA GLY A 338 -11.25 -15.57 -1.32
C GLY A 338 -10.63 -16.89 -1.80
N PRO A 339 -11.06 -18.06 -1.29
CA PRO A 339 -10.66 -19.35 -1.83
C PRO A 339 -11.36 -19.61 -3.17
N GLY A 340 -10.57 -19.87 -4.20
CA GLY A 340 -10.97 -20.13 -5.59
C GLY A 340 -9.72 -20.24 -6.48
N PRO A 341 -9.82 -20.65 -7.76
CA PRO A 341 -8.68 -21.18 -8.51
C PRO A 341 -7.51 -20.22 -8.80
N PHE A 342 -7.51 -18.97 -8.36
CA PHE A 342 -6.32 -18.12 -8.48
C PHE A 342 -6.28 -17.06 -7.37
N GLY A 343 -5.60 -17.32 -6.25
CA GLY A 343 -5.18 -16.26 -5.32
C GLY A 343 -4.24 -15.29 -6.04
N MET A 344 -4.81 -14.40 -6.85
CA MET A 344 -4.09 -13.43 -7.66
C MET A 344 -3.93 -12.16 -6.85
N ASP A 345 -2.68 -11.89 -6.47
CA ASP A 345 -2.28 -10.58 -6.00
C ASP A 345 -2.24 -9.64 -7.22
N LEU A 346 -3.10 -8.63 -7.23
CA LEU A 346 -3.06 -7.55 -8.20
C LEU A 346 -2.44 -6.32 -7.53
N GLU A 347 -1.25 -5.97 -7.99
CA GLU A 347 -0.56 -4.75 -7.56
C GLU A 347 -1.39 -3.53 -8.01
N GLN A 348 -1.72 -2.62 -7.09
CA GLN A 348 -2.54 -1.45 -7.45
C GLN A 348 -1.85 -0.57 -8.50
N ALA A 349 -0.52 -0.51 -8.46
CA ALA A 349 0.30 0.20 -9.44
C ALA A 349 0.11 -0.33 -10.88
N ASP A 350 0.02 -1.66 -11.04
CA ASP A 350 -0.25 -2.30 -12.33
C ASP A 350 -1.65 -1.96 -12.84
N ILE A 351 -2.64 -1.85 -11.93
CA ILE A 351 -4.00 -1.44 -12.29
C ILE A 351 -4.03 0.03 -12.67
N ALA A 352 -3.34 0.88 -11.91
CA ALA A 352 -3.19 2.31 -12.18
C ALA A 352 -2.58 2.57 -13.55
N HIS A 353 -1.57 1.80 -13.97
CA HIS A 353 -0.92 1.94 -15.27
C HIS A 353 -1.86 1.70 -16.47
N LEU A 354 -2.99 1.01 -16.26
CA LEU A 354 -4.02 0.89 -17.30
C LEU A 354 -4.59 2.26 -17.71
N HIS A 355 -4.63 3.23 -16.79
CA HIS A 355 -4.98 4.61 -17.07
C HIS A 355 -4.04 5.24 -18.10
N SER A 356 -2.75 5.20 -17.78
CA SER A 356 -1.72 5.86 -18.57
C SER A 356 -1.49 5.18 -19.91
N SER A 357 -1.68 3.85 -19.97
CA SER A 357 -1.66 3.10 -21.23
C SER A 357 -2.93 3.27 -22.08
N GLY A 358 -3.98 3.88 -21.53
CA GLY A 358 -5.26 4.05 -22.20
C GLY A 358 -6.10 2.78 -22.28
N MET A 359 -5.70 1.72 -21.57
CA MET A 359 -6.45 0.46 -21.46
C MET A 359 -7.62 0.52 -20.47
N ALA A 360 -7.61 1.49 -19.56
CA ALA A 360 -8.68 1.79 -18.62
C ALA A 360 -8.64 3.30 -18.31
N ARG A 361 -9.65 3.85 -17.63
CA ARG A 361 -9.67 5.29 -17.34
C ARG A 361 -10.33 5.59 -16.00
N ASP A 362 -9.60 6.33 -15.17
CA ASP A 362 -10.10 6.92 -13.92
C ASP A 362 -11.28 7.84 -14.21
N PHE A 363 -12.23 7.86 -13.28
CA PHE A 363 -13.47 8.60 -13.42
C PHE A 363 -13.94 9.11 -12.07
N ASP A 364 -14.85 10.07 -12.08
CA ASP A 364 -15.46 10.60 -10.87
C ASP A 364 -16.73 9.84 -10.54
N VAL A 365 -16.93 9.56 -9.26
CA VAL A 365 -18.17 9.05 -8.71
C VAL A 365 -18.78 10.15 -7.87
N ALA A 366 -20.04 10.47 -8.11
CA ALA A 366 -20.77 11.48 -7.35
C ALA A 366 -22.22 11.08 -7.18
N GLY A 367 -22.91 11.64 -6.19
CA GLY A 367 -24.32 11.37 -5.96
C GLY A 367 -24.93 12.36 -4.98
N SER A 368 -26.25 12.52 -5.05
CA SER A 368 -27.03 13.29 -4.09
C SER A 368 -28.24 12.46 -3.68
N SER A 369 -28.52 12.36 -2.38
CA SER A 369 -29.77 11.77 -1.92
C SER A 369 -30.94 12.68 -2.26
N GLU A 370 -32.14 12.14 -2.13
CA GLU A 370 -33.34 12.94 -1.95
C GLU A 370 -33.26 13.75 -0.63
N GLU A 371 -34.15 14.73 -0.52
CA GLU A 371 -34.31 15.51 0.70
C GLU A 371 -34.87 14.64 1.83
N MET A 372 -34.30 14.80 3.02
CA MET A 372 -34.66 14.10 4.24
C MET A 372 -34.93 15.09 5.37
N THR A 373 -35.67 14.65 6.37
CA THR A 373 -35.94 15.45 7.57
C THR A 373 -35.49 14.71 8.82
N ALA A 374 -34.72 15.39 9.68
CA ALA A 374 -34.40 14.95 11.03
C ALA A 374 -35.03 15.91 12.05
N ARG A 375 -35.45 15.36 13.20
CA ARG A 375 -35.89 16.15 14.36
C ARG A 375 -34.91 15.96 15.50
N SER A 376 -34.64 17.04 16.25
CA SER A 376 -33.83 16.97 17.47
C SER A 376 -34.51 16.21 18.60
#